data_AF-A0A1M5PKL4-F1
#
_entry.id   AF-A0A1M5PKL4-F1
#
_cell.length_a   1.000
_cell.length_b   1.000
_cell.length_c   1.000
_cell.angle_alpha   90.00
_cell.angle_beta   90.00
_cell.angle_gamma   90.00
#
_symmetry.space_group_name_H-M   'P 1'
#
loop_
_entity.id
_entity.type
_entity.pdbx_description
1 polymer ?
#
loop_
_entity_poly.entity_id
_entity_poly.type
_entity_poly.pdbx_seq_one_letter_code
_entity_poly.pdbx_strand_id
1 'polypeptide(L)'
;MPTPETETHLRGDVSIVSSQSVQTDSEDADGVRVHHAFSELVSQEFSPSVGHVTTILSGCVFAPSLFVFWFVNGVIDFSTALAIGAVSSAAGLQVRLLAYVLLIPVFLAARVVLHLLDPEDRRAVLSGSCPQSRYLSLDWVSVGILATGLPFALRDIGPWLGGNLVVVLGVFVLPRVAPERWVVPTKVAAFVVGPAVFLYAKYGAFLPIGPAPATVLGPVATLQLTPATVELLATSVNSLALGPVIVAGFAVLSNRVLTRPEIRSLPVVHHALPHRDPDSVVVVSAVFGTVFYLVFVFAMTGAIVGVPPSIG
;
A
#
# COMPACT_ATOMS: atom_id res chain seq x y z
N MET A 1 -10.54 34.72 -76.90
CA MET A 1 -10.68 33.64 -77.91
C MET A 1 -11.59 32.57 -77.33
N PRO A 2 -12.50 32.02 -78.14
CA PRO A 2 -13.92 32.31 -77.91
C PRO A 2 -14.86 31.08 -77.97
N THR A 3 -16.08 31.29 -77.45
CA THR A 3 -17.39 30.88 -78.04
C THR A 3 -17.88 29.41 -77.91
N PRO A 4 -19.18 29.09 -78.15
CA PRO A 4 -20.31 29.21 -77.20
C PRO A 4 -21.38 28.08 -77.44
N GLU A 5 -22.67 28.38 -77.20
CA GLU A 5 -23.91 27.67 -77.63
C GLU A 5 -24.42 26.56 -76.68
N THR A 6 -25.70 26.45 -76.30
CA THR A 6 -26.94 26.99 -76.88
C THR A 6 -28.08 27.04 -75.83
N GLU A 7 -28.85 28.13 -75.89
CA GLU A 7 -30.32 28.26 -75.70
C GLU A 7 -31.12 26.97 -76.04
N THR A 8 -32.26 26.57 -75.44
CA THR A 8 -33.56 27.28 -75.46
C THR A 8 -34.66 26.49 -74.68
N HIS A 9 -35.55 27.25 -74.02
CA HIS A 9 -37.03 27.14 -73.94
C HIS A 9 -37.83 25.96 -73.28
N LEU A 10 -38.66 26.41 -72.30
CA LEU A 10 -40.14 26.30 -72.16
C LEU A 10 -40.80 25.21 -71.30
N ARG A 11 -41.72 25.72 -70.45
CA ARG A 11 -42.89 25.10 -69.78
C ARG A 11 -42.53 24.03 -68.74
N GLY A 12 -42.78 24.23 -67.46
CA GLY A 12 -44.03 24.71 -66.88
C GLY A 12 -44.68 23.50 -66.24
N ASP A 13 -44.66 23.43 -64.91
CA ASP A 13 -45.78 22.91 -64.14
C ASP A 13 -45.59 23.27 -62.67
N VAL A 14 -46.59 24.00 -62.18
CA VAL A 14 -46.86 24.24 -60.78
C VAL A 14 -47.32 22.90 -60.20
N SER A 15 -46.49 22.23 -59.43
CA SER A 15 -46.91 21.18 -58.52
C SER A 15 -46.72 21.68 -57.09
N ILE A 16 -47.81 22.21 -56.56
CA ILE A 16 -48.04 22.34 -55.12
C ILE A 16 -47.98 20.92 -54.55
N VAL A 17 -46.85 20.56 -53.93
CA VAL A 17 -46.73 19.31 -53.16
C VAL A 17 -46.30 19.67 -51.75
N SER A 18 -47.33 19.80 -50.92
CA SER A 18 -47.41 19.27 -49.56
C SER A 18 -46.17 19.44 -48.67
N SER A 19 -46.07 20.61 -48.05
CA SER A 19 -45.33 20.83 -46.81
C SER A 19 -46.02 20.08 -45.67
N GLN A 20 -45.83 18.75 -45.58
CA GLN A 20 -46.26 17.93 -44.44
C GLN A 20 -45.60 16.53 -44.52
N SER A 21 -44.32 16.44 -44.13
CA SER A 21 -43.70 15.16 -43.71
C SER A 21 -42.30 15.30 -43.10
N VAL A 22 -41.64 16.46 -43.17
CA VAL A 22 -40.24 16.60 -42.72
C VAL A 22 -40.05 16.66 -41.19
N GLN A 23 -41.14 16.70 -40.40
CA GLN A 23 -41.03 16.99 -38.97
C GLN A 23 -41.04 15.77 -38.04
N THR A 24 -41.43 14.58 -38.52
CA THR A 24 -41.42 13.34 -37.72
C THR A 24 -40.15 12.50 -37.86
N ASP A 25 -39.37 12.68 -38.93
CA ASP A 25 -38.09 11.95 -39.11
C ASP A 25 -36.92 12.59 -38.35
N SER A 26 -37.07 13.85 -37.90
CA SER A 26 -36.00 14.56 -37.20
C SER A 26 -35.85 14.18 -35.72
N GLU A 27 -36.96 13.92 -35.02
CA GLU A 27 -36.93 13.49 -33.61
C GLU A 27 -36.43 12.04 -33.46
N ASP A 28 -36.82 11.14 -34.37
CA ASP A 28 -36.34 9.75 -34.36
C ASP A 28 -34.87 9.66 -34.79
N ALA A 29 -34.44 10.47 -35.76
CA ALA A 29 -33.03 10.54 -36.16
C ALA A 29 -32.13 11.17 -35.08
N ASP A 30 -32.64 12.12 -34.30
CA ASP A 30 -31.92 12.69 -33.16
C ASP A 30 -31.86 11.72 -31.97
N GLY A 31 -32.94 10.99 -31.69
CA GLY A 31 -32.94 9.91 -30.70
C GLY A 31 -31.91 8.82 -31.03
N VAL A 32 -31.87 8.38 -32.28
CA VAL A 32 -30.90 7.39 -32.77
C VAL A 32 -29.47 7.95 -32.70
N ARG A 33 -29.23 9.22 -33.08
CA ARG A 33 -27.89 9.84 -32.99
C ARG A 33 -27.40 10.02 -31.57
N VAL A 34 -28.25 10.46 -30.64
CA VAL A 34 -27.88 10.61 -29.23
C VAL A 34 -27.60 9.24 -28.60
N HIS A 35 -28.40 8.22 -28.94
CA HIS A 35 -28.18 6.88 -28.44
C HIS A 35 -26.89 6.26 -29.00
N HIS A 36 -26.58 6.51 -30.27
CA HIS A 36 -25.34 6.06 -30.90
C HIS A 36 -24.12 6.79 -30.32
N ALA A 37 -24.19 8.11 -30.14
CA ALA A 37 -23.12 8.90 -29.53
C ALA A 37 -22.89 8.51 -28.06
N PHE A 38 -23.95 8.22 -27.31
CA PHE A 38 -23.85 7.72 -25.93
C PHE A 38 -23.24 6.31 -25.89
N SER A 39 -23.68 5.40 -26.76
CA SER A 39 -23.11 4.07 -26.92
C SER A 39 -21.62 4.13 -27.26
N GLU A 40 -21.24 5.05 -28.16
CA GLU A 40 -19.86 5.25 -28.59
C GLU A 40 -19.00 5.80 -27.45
N LEU A 41 -19.47 6.83 -26.73
CA LEU A 41 -18.83 7.35 -25.51
C LEU A 41 -18.65 6.25 -24.44
N VAL A 42 -19.69 5.48 -24.12
CA VAL A 42 -19.61 4.39 -23.14
C VAL A 42 -18.63 3.30 -23.60
N SER A 43 -18.65 2.92 -24.88
CA SER A 43 -17.72 1.92 -25.41
C SER A 43 -16.27 2.41 -25.41
N GLN A 44 -16.06 3.72 -25.60
CA GLN A 44 -14.76 4.36 -25.55
C GLN A 44 -14.27 4.53 -24.10
N GLU A 45 -15.17 4.81 -23.14
CA GLU A 45 -14.84 4.95 -21.71
C GLU A 45 -14.41 3.62 -21.09
N PHE A 46 -15.10 2.52 -21.44
CA PHE A 46 -14.92 1.17 -20.88
C PHE A 46 -14.11 0.21 -21.78
N SER A 47 -13.48 0.71 -22.84
CA SER A 47 -12.65 -0.12 -23.71
C SER A 47 -11.53 -0.80 -22.90
N PRO A 48 -11.37 -2.14 -22.98
CA PRO A 48 -10.40 -2.90 -22.18
C PRO A 48 -8.94 -2.63 -22.55
N SER A 49 -8.65 -1.89 -23.62
CA SER A 49 -7.29 -1.59 -24.08
C SER A 49 -6.97 -0.09 -24.20
N VAL A 50 -7.99 0.77 -24.33
CA VAL A 50 -7.83 2.21 -24.60
C VAL A 50 -8.78 3.09 -23.78
N GLY A 51 -9.64 2.49 -22.97
CA GLY A 51 -10.64 3.22 -22.21
C GLY A 51 -10.02 4.05 -21.09
N HIS A 52 -10.60 5.22 -20.83
CA HIS A 52 -10.12 6.11 -19.77
C HIS A 52 -10.23 5.40 -18.42
N VAL A 53 -11.32 4.68 -18.17
CA VAL A 53 -11.53 3.88 -16.96
C VAL A 53 -10.48 2.78 -16.83
N THR A 54 -10.17 2.06 -17.90
CA THR A 54 -9.15 1.00 -17.89
C THR A 54 -7.75 1.56 -17.71
N THR A 55 -7.43 2.70 -18.34
CA THR A 55 -6.12 3.34 -18.21
C THR A 55 -5.90 3.91 -16.80
N ILE A 56 -6.94 4.50 -16.20
CA ILE A 56 -6.92 5.00 -14.82
C ILE A 56 -6.84 3.83 -13.83
N LEU A 57 -7.71 2.82 -13.98
CA LEU A 57 -7.73 1.66 -13.09
C LEU A 57 -6.44 0.85 -13.23
N SER A 58 -6.10 0.37 -14.43
CA SER A 58 -4.96 -0.51 -14.67
C SER A 58 -3.61 0.18 -14.56
N GLY A 59 -3.47 1.42 -15.06
CA GLY A 59 -2.20 2.15 -15.15
C GLY A 59 -1.89 3.07 -13.97
N CYS A 60 -2.88 3.84 -13.50
CA CYS A 60 -2.65 4.88 -12.48
C CYS A 60 -2.92 4.40 -11.04
N VAL A 61 -3.85 3.46 -10.87
CA VAL A 61 -4.40 3.05 -9.55
C VAL A 61 -4.01 1.62 -9.18
N PHE A 62 -3.96 0.67 -10.12
CA PHE A 62 -3.82 -0.77 -9.83
C PHE A 62 -2.40 -1.35 -9.97
N ALA A 63 -1.79 -1.36 -11.16
CA ALA A 63 -0.89 -2.49 -11.48
C ALA A 63 0.45 -2.56 -10.69
N PRO A 64 1.26 -1.49 -10.57
CA PRO A 64 2.56 -1.60 -9.88
C PRO A 64 2.41 -1.69 -8.36
N SER A 65 1.52 -0.88 -7.78
CA SER A 65 1.31 -0.81 -6.33
C SER A 65 0.61 -2.05 -5.77
N LEU A 66 -0.31 -2.67 -6.51
CA LEU A 66 -0.96 -3.92 -6.06
C LEU A 66 -0.03 -5.12 -6.15
N PHE A 67 0.82 -5.20 -7.17
CA PHE A 67 1.78 -6.30 -7.28
C PHE A 67 2.82 -6.23 -6.15
N VAL A 68 3.40 -5.04 -5.91
CA VAL A 68 4.31 -4.80 -4.78
C VAL A 68 3.59 -5.04 -3.45
N PHE A 69 2.36 -4.56 -3.29
CA PHE A 69 1.59 -4.79 -2.08
C PHE A 69 1.28 -6.26 -1.83
N TRP A 70 0.75 -7.01 -2.80
CA TRP A 70 0.41 -8.42 -2.60
C TRP A 70 1.64 -9.28 -2.34
N PHE A 71 2.74 -9.03 -3.06
CA PHE A 71 3.94 -9.86 -2.94
C PHE A 71 4.83 -9.45 -1.77
N VAL A 72 5.15 -8.16 -1.65
CA VAL A 72 6.06 -7.65 -0.61
C VAL A 72 5.30 -7.47 0.71
N ASN A 73 4.25 -6.65 0.73
CA ASN A 73 3.59 -6.38 2.02
C ASN A 73 2.60 -7.51 2.42
N GLY A 74 1.99 -8.18 1.44
CA GLY A 74 0.98 -9.22 1.65
C GLY A 74 1.60 -10.56 1.98
N VAL A 75 2.49 -11.08 1.13
CA VAL A 75 3.14 -12.38 1.40
C VAL A 75 4.32 -12.20 2.33
N ILE A 76 5.25 -11.28 2.07
CA ILE A 76 6.48 -11.17 2.87
C ILE A 76 6.22 -10.54 4.24
N ASP A 77 5.51 -9.41 4.35
CA ASP A 77 5.30 -8.81 5.68
C ASP A 77 4.30 -9.58 6.54
N PHE A 78 3.27 -10.21 5.96
CA PHE A 78 2.33 -11.03 6.73
C PHE A 78 2.96 -12.35 7.16
N SER A 79 3.75 -13.01 6.29
CA SER A 79 4.51 -14.20 6.69
C SER A 79 5.59 -13.85 7.71
N THR A 80 6.22 -12.68 7.60
CA THR A 80 7.13 -12.17 8.62
C THR A 80 6.39 -11.87 9.92
N ALA A 81 5.22 -11.22 9.87
CA ALA A 81 4.39 -10.93 11.05
C ALA A 81 3.97 -12.22 11.78
N LEU A 82 3.60 -13.26 11.03
CA LEU A 82 3.36 -14.60 11.55
C LEU A 82 4.63 -15.21 12.15
N ALA A 83 5.75 -15.17 11.40
CA ALA A 83 7.04 -15.72 11.83
C ALA A 83 7.67 -14.96 13.01
N ILE A 84 7.29 -13.72 13.28
CA ILE A 84 7.69 -13.00 14.49
C ILE A 84 6.70 -13.14 15.63
N GLY A 85 5.56 -13.82 15.44
CA GLY A 85 4.57 -14.05 16.48
C GLY A 85 3.71 -12.83 16.81
N ALA A 86 3.44 -11.97 15.82
CA ALA A 86 2.67 -10.74 16.00
C ALA A 86 1.18 -10.99 16.34
N VAL A 87 0.72 -12.25 16.44
CA VAL A 87 -0.69 -12.61 16.60
C VAL A 87 -0.88 -13.45 17.86
N SER A 88 -1.84 -13.05 18.69
CA SER A 88 -2.13 -13.69 19.97
C SER A 88 -3.11 -14.86 19.90
N SER A 89 -3.92 -14.96 18.84
CA SER A 89 -4.93 -16.01 18.65
C SER A 89 -5.31 -16.22 17.19
N ALA A 90 -5.88 -17.38 16.85
CA ALA A 90 -6.38 -17.67 15.50
C ALA A 90 -7.47 -16.68 15.04
N ALA A 91 -8.35 -16.25 15.96
CA ALA A 91 -9.37 -15.24 15.66
C ALA A 91 -8.73 -13.86 15.37
N GLY A 92 -7.70 -13.47 16.14
CA GLY A 92 -6.95 -12.25 15.87
C GLY A 92 -6.23 -12.27 14.51
N LEU A 93 -5.77 -13.46 14.08
CA LEU A 93 -5.20 -13.65 12.75
C LEU A 93 -6.23 -13.38 11.65
N GLN A 94 -7.43 -13.96 11.80
CA GLN A 94 -8.50 -13.85 10.82
C GLN A 94 -8.95 -12.39 10.65
N VAL A 95 -9.14 -11.67 11.77
CA VAL A 95 -9.52 -10.25 11.73
C VAL A 95 -8.47 -9.42 11.00
N ARG A 96 -7.18 -9.66 11.25
CA ARG A 96 -6.10 -8.95 10.55
C ARG A 96 -6.02 -9.28 9.08
N LEU A 97 -6.14 -10.55 8.73
CA LEU A 97 -6.14 -10.97 7.33
C LEU A 97 -7.30 -10.32 6.57
N LEU A 98 -8.49 -10.31 7.16
CA LEU A 98 -9.66 -9.68 6.57
C LEU A 98 -9.51 -8.16 6.45
N ALA A 99 -8.98 -7.50 7.48
CA ALA A 99 -8.64 -6.08 7.43
C ALA A 99 -7.62 -5.80 6.31
N TYR A 100 -6.63 -6.66 6.14
CA TYR A 100 -5.60 -6.51 5.11
C TYR A 100 -6.15 -6.67 3.69
N VAL A 101 -7.06 -7.62 3.49
CA VAL A 101 -7.77 -7.80 2.20
C VAL A 101 -8.67 -6.59 1.90
N LEU A 102 -9.40 -6.10 2.90
CA LEU A 102 -10.28 -4.93 2.76
C LEU A 102 -9.51 -3.60 2.68
N LEU A 103 -8.26 -3.56 3.11
CA LEU A 103 -7.41 -2.39 3.01
C LEU A 103 -7.25 -1.96 1.56
N ILE A 104 -7.10 -2.91 0.64
CA ILE A 104 -6.91 -2.62 -0.79
C ILE A 104 -8.05 -1.77 -1.36
N PRO A 105 -9.32 -2.24 -1.39
CA PRO A 105 -10.39 -1.45 -1.97
C PRO A 105 -10.58 -0.10 -1.25
N VAL A 106 -10.38 -0.05 0.07
CA VAL A 106 -10.48 1.18 0.86
C VAL A 106 -9.37 2.18 0.51
N PHE A 107 -8.13 1.71 0.38
CA PHE A 107 -7.00 2.52 -0.05
C PHE A 107 -7.21 3.09 -1.45
N LEU A 108 -7.65 2.24 -2.39
CA LEU A 108 -7.90 2.67 -3.77
C LEU A 108 -9.03 3.71 -3.82
N ALA A 109 -10.12 3.48 -3.08
CA ALA A 109 -11.21 4.45 -2.97
C ALA A 109 -10.74 5.78 -2.37
N ALA A 110 -9.99 5.74 -1.26
CA ALA A 110 -9.42 6.94 -0.63
C ALA A 110 -8.51 7.70 -1.59
N ARG A 111 -7.67 6.99 -2.34
CA ARG A 111 -6.76 7.58 -3.32
C ARG A 111 -7.51 8.24 -4.48
N VAL A 112 -8.55 7.60 -5.00
CA VAL A 112 -9.44 8.19 -6.02
C VAL A 112 -10.10 9.47 -5.50
N VAL A 113 -10.65 9.44 -4.29
CA VAL A 113 -11.26 10.62 -3.67
C VAL A 113 -10.25 11.77 -3.56
N LEU A 114 -9.02 11.50 -3.10
CA LEU A 114 -7.99 12.53 -2.97
C LEU A 114 -7.61 13.13 -4.32
N HIS A 115 -7.44 12.33 -5.37
CA HIS A 115 -7.15 12.84 -6.72
C HIS A 115 -8.31 13.64 -7.32
N LEU A 116 -9.57 13.32 -6.97
CA LEU A 116 -10.74 14.09 -7.43
C LEU A 116 -10.95 15.40 -6.67
N LEU A 117 -10.47 15.50 -5.42
CA LEU A 117 -10.54 16.71 -4.62
C LEU A 117 -9.51 17.77 -5.05
N ASP A 118 -8.34 17.33 -5.54
CA ASP A 118 -7.32 18.23 -6.08
C ASP A 118 -7.69 18.64 -7.53
N PRO A 119 -7.84 19.94 -7.82
CA PRO A 119 -8.25 20.40 -9.14
C PRO A 119 -7.22 20.13 -10.25
N GLU A 120 -5.93 20.01 -9.94
CA GLU A 120 -4.88 19.68 -10.91
C GLU A 120 -4.90 18.19 -11.23
N ASP A 121 -4.90 17.33 -10.20
CA ASP A 121 -5.00 15.88 -10.38
C ASP A 121 -6.31 15.48 -11.03
N ARG A 122 -7.42 16.13 -10.67
CA ARG A 122 -8.72 15.88 -11.29
C ARG A 122 -8.68 16.13 -12.80
N ARG A 123 -8.03 17.21 -13.25
CA ARG A 123 -7.86 17.46 -14.69
C ARG A 123 -7.00 16.37 -15.34
N ALA A 124 -5.92 15.96 -14.68
CA ALA A 124 -5.04 14.91 -15.17
C ALA A 124 -5.75 13.57 -15.29
N VAL A 125 -6.51 13.16 -14.28
CA VAL A 125 -7.31 11.92 -14.27
C VAL A 125 -8.38 11.97 -15.35
N LEU A 126 -9.14 13.08 -15.45
CA LEU A 126 -10.17 13.25 -16.47
C LEU A 126 -9.59 13.33 -17.90
N SER A 127 -8.33 13.72 -18.06
CA SER A 127 -7.62 13.69 -19.34
C SER A 127 -6.92 12.36 -19.63
N GLY A 128 -7.18 11.31 -18.84
CA GLY A 128 -6.59 9.98 -19.02
C GLY A 128 -5.11 9.88 -18.65
N SER A 129 -4.56 10.85 -17.90
CA SER A 129 -3.17 10.87 -17.45
C SER A 129 -3.05 10.57 -15.96
N CYS A 130 -1.93 9.92 -15.56
CA CYS A 130 -1.72 9.52 -14.17
C CYS A 130 -1.07 10.64 -13.35
N PRO A 131 -1.75 11.19 -12.32
CA PRO A 131 -1.10 12.10 -11.39
C PRO A 131 -0.01 11.38 -10.59
N GLN A 132 1.04 12.11 -10.24
CA GLN A 132 2.07 11.60 -9.34
C GLN A 132 1.47 11.36 -7.96
N SER A 133 1.64 10.15 -7.42
CA SER A 133 1.14 9.78 -6.08
C SER A 133 1.86 10.58 -4.99
N ARG A 134 1.24 11.65 -4.48
CA ARG A 134 1.84 12.48 -3.41
C ARG A 134 1.12 12.39 -2.07
N TYR A 135 -0.02 11.72 -1.99
CA TYR A 135 -0.90 11.83 -0.82
C TYR A 135 -0.90 10.61 0.09
N LEU A 136 -0.88 9.41 -0.48
CA LEU A 136 -0.90 8.15 0.26
C LEU A 136 0.06 7.15 -0.37
N SER A 137 0.69 6.36 0.49
CA SER A 137 1.58 5.26 0.12
C SER A 137 1.08 3.98 0.78
N LEU A 138 0.79 2.98 -0.06
CA LEU A 138 0.17 1.74 0.37
C LEU A 138 1.04 0.96 1.35
N ASP A 139 2.37 1.06 1.20
CA ASP A 139 3.35 0.45 2.10
C ASP A 139 3.15 0.96 3.54
N TRP A 140 3.07 2.29 3.71
CA TRP A 140 2.87 2.94 5.00
C TRP A 140 1.46 2.78 5.55
N VAL A 141 0.44 2.67 4.69
CA VAL A 141 -0.92 2.30 5.14
C VAL A 141 -0.92 0.88 5.71
N SER A 142 -0.20 -0.06 5.09
CA SER A 142 -0.13 -1.44 5.57
C SER A 142 0.63 -1.58 6.90
N VAL A 143 1.65 -0.75 7.13
CA VAL A 143 2.33 -0.60 8.43
C VAL A 143 1.33 -0.26 9.53
N GLY A 144 0.31 0.55 9.22
CA GLY A 144 -0.79 0.90 10.12
C GLY A 144 -1.49 -0.33 10.73
N ILE A 145 -1.67 -1.39 9.93
CA ILE A 145 -2.26 -2.66 10.35
C ILE A 145 -1.22 -3.52 11.06
N LEU A 146 -0.03 -3.69 10.47
CA LEU A 146 1.00 -4.61 10.97
C LEU A 146 1.57 -4.18 12.33
N ALA A 147 1.79 -2.88 12.52
CA ALA A 147 2.35 -2.34 13.74
C ALA A 147 1.46 -2.58 14.97
N THR A 148 0.14 -2.72 14.79
CA THR A 148 -0.79 -3.05 15.89
C THR A 148 -0.58 -4.46 16.45
N GLY A 149 0.13 -5.31 15.71
CA GLY A 149 0.58 -6.64 16.14
C GLY A 149 1.96 -6.70 16.75
N LEU A 150 2.77 -5.67 16.56
CA LEU A 150 4.14 -5.64 17.02
C LEU A 150 4.29 -5.91 18.53
N PRO A 151 3.41 -5.42 19.43
CA PRO A 151 3.50 -5.73 20.86
C PRO A 151 3.55 -7.23 21.17
N PHE A 152 2.81 -8.06 20.44
CA PHE A 152 2.81 -9.51 20.64
C PHE A 152 4.09 -10.16 20.14
N ALA A 153 4.64 -9.66 19.02
CA ALA A 153 5.92 -10.11 18.49
C ALA A 153 7.09 -9.82 19.45
N LEU A 154 6.97 -8.73 20.21
CA LEU A 154 7.95 -8.31 21.21
C LEU A 154 7.81 -9.06 22.54
N ARG A 155 6.86 -9.98 22.71
CA ARG A 155 6.79 -10.82 23.93
C ARG A 155 8.11 -11.52 24.17
N ASP A 156 8.66 -12.16 23.14
CA ASP A 156 10.01 -12.71 23.12
C ASP A 156 10.97 -11.64 22.59
N ILE A 157 11.25 -10.62 23.40
CA ILE A 157 12.07 -9.48 22.98
C ILE A 157 13.53 -9.84 22.76
N GLY A 158 14.05 -10.88 23.44
CA GLY A 158 15.42 -11.37 23.31
C GLY A 158 15.81 -11.67 21.87
N PRO A 159 15.08 -12.57 21.16
CA PRO A 159 15.36 -12.89 19.76
C PRO A 159 15.35 -11.66 18.86
N TRP A 160 14.37 -10.77 19.06
CA TRP A 160 14.26 -9.53 18.29
C TRP A 160 15.47 -8.62 18.51
N LEU A 161 15.88 -8.39 19.76
CA LEU A 161 17.06 -7.60 20.09
C LEU A 161 18.34 -8.22 19.54
N GLY A 162 18.53 -9.53 19.69
CA GLY A 162 19.73 -10.22 19.23
C GLY A 162 19.90 -10.13 17.71
N GLY A 163 18.84 -10.44 16.95
CA GLY A 163 18.86 -10.34 15.49
C GLY A 163 19.11 -8.91 15.00
N ASN A 164 18.38 -7.94 15.56
CA ASN A 164 18.55 -6.53 15.17
C ASN A 164 19.91 -5.97 15.58
N LEU A 165 20.46 -6.38 16.73
CA LEU A 165 21.80 -5.95 17.16
C LEU A 165 22.87 -6.41 16.16
N VAL A 166 22.80 -7.66 15.70
CA VAL A 166 23.71 -8.18 14.66
C VAL A 166 23.61 -7.35 13.39
N VAL A 167 22.38 -7.03 12.94
CA VAL A 167 22.17 -6.18 11.75
C VAL A 167 22.72 -4.77 11.99
N VAL A 168 22.41 -4.13 13.11
CA VAL A 168 22.86 -2.76 13.42
C VAL A 168 24.39 -2.69 13.48
N LEU A 169 25.02 -3.64 14.17
CA LEU A 169 26.47 -3.70 14.28
C LEU A 169 27.10 -3.96 12.90
N GLY A 170 26.62 -4.96 12.16
CA GLY A 170 27.19 -5.35 10.88
C GLY A 170 26.92 -4.37 9.74
N VAL A 171 25.85 -3.57 9.82
CA VAL A 171 25.50 -2.59 8.78
C VAL A 171 26.07 -1.20 9.06
N PHE A 172 26.05 -0.78 10.33
CA PHE A 172 26.43 0.59 10.69
C PHE A 172 27.77 0.66 11.41
N VAL A 173 28.09 -0.27 12.32
CA VAL A 173 29.27 -0.13 13.20
C VAL A 173 30.53 -0.74 12.58
N LEU A 174 30.52 -2.04 12.28
CA LEU A 174 31.67 -2.76 11.74
C LEU A 174 32.20 -2.16 10.43
N PRO A 175 31.35 -1.75 9.47
CA PRO A 175 31.85 -1.15 8.22
C PRO A 175 32.66 0.13 8.41
N ARG A 176 32.55 0.82 9.55
CA ARG A 176 33.32 2.05 9.82
C ARG A 176 34.76 1.79 10.23
N VAL A 177 35.06 0.58 10.70
CA VAL A 177 36.39 0.17 11.15
C VAL A 177 37.00 -0.94 10.29
N ALA A 178 36.20 -1.54 9.40
CA ALA A 178 36.64 -2.58 8.49
C ALA A 178 37.38 -2.00 7.27
N PRO A 179 38.37 -2.74 6.70
CA PRO A 179 38.96 -2.39 5.42
C PRO A 179 37.90 -2.32 4.32
N GLU A 180 38.05 -1.43 3.33
CA GLU A 180 37.06 -1.20 2.26
C GLU A 180 36.59 -2.49 1.56
N ARG A 181 37.51 -3.43 1.31
CA ARG A 181 37.22 -4.74 0.71
C ARG A 181 36.17 -5.57 1.47
N TRP A 182 35.99 -5.32 2.77
CA TRP A 182 35.07 -6.08 3.63
C TRP A 182 33.75 -5.34 3.90
N VAL A 183 33.63 -4.06 3.53
CA VAL A 183 32.44 -3.24 3.84
C VAL A 183 31.15 -3.86 3.30
N VAL A 184 31.11 -4.21 2.02
CA VAL A 184 29.91 -4.82 1.41
C VAL A 184 29.67 -6.26 1.91
N PRO A 185 30.68 -7.15 1.94
CA PRO A 185 30.51 -8.50 2.50
C PRO A 185 30.01 -8.51 3.94
N THR A 186 30.52 -7.64 4.82
CA THR A 186 30.10 -7.56 6.22
C THR A 186 28.63 -7.16 6.34
N LYS A 187 28.18 -6.18 5.54
CA LYS A 187 26.77 -5.78 5.50
C LYS A 187 25.86 -6.92 5.02
N VAL A 188 26.23 -7.59 3.93
CA VAL A 188 25.46 -8.74 3.41
C VAL A 188 25.40 -9.86 4.44
N ALA A 189 26.54 -10.20 5.07
CA ALA A 189 26.59 -11.18 6.14
C ALA A 189 25.69 -10.78 7.31
N ALA A 190 25.62 -9.50 7.69
CA ALA A 190 24.74 -9.03 8.75
C ALA A 190 23.26 -9.29 8.45
N PHE A 191 22.83 -9.09 7.19
CA PHE A 191 21.47 -9.38 6.73
C PHE A 191 21.14 -10.88 6.64
N VAL A 192 22.14 -11.76 6.66
CA VAL A 192 21.94 -13.22 6.72
C VAL A 192 22.00 -13.71 8.16
N VAL A 193 23.05 -13.32 8.89
CA VAL A 193 23.33 -13.77 10.26
C VAL A 193 22.29 -13.21 11.24
N GLY A 194 21.85 -11.96 11.08
CA GLY A 194 20.83 -11.36 11.96
C GLY A 194 19.52 -12.17 11.97
N PRO A 195 18.89 -12.41 10.81
CA PRO A 195 17.73 -13.29 10.71
C PRO A 195 18.02 -14.73 11.17
N ALA A 196 19.18 -15.29 10.86
CA ALA A 196 19.53 -16.64 11.33
C ALA A 196 19.60 -16.71 12.87
N VAL A 197 20.19 -15.71 13.53
CA VAL A 197 20.22 -15.60 15.00
C VAL A 197 18.80 -15.47 15.56
N PHE A 198 17.96 -14.63 14.95
CA PHE A 198 16.56 -14.50 15.34
C PHE A 198 15.81 -15.84 15.24
N LEU A 199 15.92 -16.51 14.09
CA LEU A 199 15.23 -17.77 13.83
C LEU A 199 15.72 -18.89 14.75
N TYR A 200 17.03 -18.99 14.97
CA TYR A 200 17.58 -19.99 15.89
C TYR A 200 17.18 -19.69 17.34
N ALA A 201 17.21 -18.43 17.78
CA ALA A 201 16.76 -18.04 19.11
C ALA A 201 15.27 -18.35 19.33
N LYS A 202 14.42 -18.09 18.32
CA LYS A 202 12.96 -18.21 18.43
C LYS A 202 12.45 -19.63 18.19
N TYR A 203 13.05 -20.36 17.25
CA TYR A 203 12.55 -21.65 16.76
C TYR A 203 13.52 -22.81 16.92
N GLY A 204 14.78 -22.55 17.28
CA GLY A 204 15.81 -23.59 17.35
C GLY A 204 15.50 -24.69 18.36
N ALA A 205 14.68 -24.42 19.39
CA ALA A 205 14.22 -25.44 20.34
C ALA A 205 13.29 -26.49 19.72
N PHE A 206 12.62 -26.17 18.59
CA PHE A 206 11.75 -27.11 17.87
C PHE A 206 12.52 -27.95 16.84
N LEU A 207 13.76 -27.59 16.54
CA LEU A 207 14.59 -28.33 15.59
C LEU A 207 15.33 -29.43 16.36
N PRO A 208 15.28 -30.69 15.90
CA PRO A 208 15.98 -31.80 16.57
C PRO A 208 17.51 -31.78 16.34
N ILE A 209 18.06 -30.70 15.80
CA ILE A 209 19.45 -30.59 15.35
C ILE A 209 20.13 -29.46 16.11
N GLY A 210 21.20 -29.80 16.84
CA GLY A 210 22.07 -28.84 17.51
C GLY A 210 21.74 -28.60 19.00
N PRO A 211 22.55 -27.77 19.67
CA PRO A 211 22.33 -27.40 21.07
C PRO A 211 21.06 -26.56 21.24
N ALA A 212 20.52 -26.53 22.46
CA ALA A 212 19.37 -25.67 22.78
C ALA A 212 19.76 -24.18 22.63
N PRO A 213 18.91 -23.32 22.05
CA PRO A 213 19.27 -21.90 21.84
C PRO A 213 19.69 -21.16 23.11
N ALA A 214 19.07 -21.48 24.25
CA ALA A 214 19.42 -20.89 25.55
C ALA A 214 20.85 -21.18 25.99
N THR A 215 21.44 -22.32 25.60
CA THR A 215 22.83 -22.65 25.98
C THR A 215 23.86 -21.92 25.13
N VAL A 216 23.50 -21.53 23.90
CA VAL A 216 24.38 -20.83 22.96
C VAL A 216 24.21 -19.32 23.03
N LEU A 217 22.97 -18.84 23.03
CA LEU A 217 22.62 -17.43 22.92
C LEU A 217 22.24 -16.80 24.27
N GLY A 218 22.07 -17.60 25.33
CA GLY A 218 21.79 -17.11 26.67
C GLY A 218 20.54 -16.21 26.71
N PRO A 219 20.64 -14.98 27.27
CA PRO A 219 19.52 -14.05 27.37
C PRO A 219 18.86 -13.70 26.02
N VAL A 220 19.59 -13.78 24.91
CA VAL A 220 18.98 -13.53 23.58
C VAL A 220 17.91 -14.57 23.26
N ALA A 221 17.99 -15.80 23.78
CA ALA A 221 16.96 -16.81 23.56
C ALA A 221 15.86 -16.82 24.62
N THR A 222 16.06 -16.18 25.78
CA THR A 222 15.18 -16.34 26.95
C THR A 222 14.56 -15.03 27.46
N LEU A 223 15.08 -13.88 27.05
CA LEU A 223 14.57 -12.58 27.50
C LEU A 223 13.16 -12.33 26.95
N GLN A 224 12.22 -12.16 27.86
CA GLN A 224 10.81 -11.91 27.55
C GLN A 224 10.32 -10.65 28.26
N LEU A 225 9.36 -9.98 27.64
CA LEU A 225 8.58 -8.94 28.30
C LEU A 225 7.57 -9.57 29.24
N THR A 226 7.29 -8.88 30.36
CA THR A 226 6.24 -9.34 31.28
C THR A 226 4.87 -9.26 30.59
N PRO A 227 3.90 -10.13 30.97
CA PRO A 227 2.54 -10.07 30.42
C PRO A 227 1.90 -8.67 30.53
N ALA A 228 2.10 -8.00 31.67
CA ALA A 228 1.60 -6.64 31.92
C ALA A 228 2.22 -5.62 30.95
N THR A 229 3.52 -5.74 30.65
CA THR A 229 4.19 -4.87 29.67
C THR A 229 3.65 -5.10 28.26
N VAL A 230 3.44 -6.36 27.87
CA VAL A 230 2.88 -6.72 26.55
C VAL A 230 1.45 -6.19 26.41
N GLU A 231 0.64 -6.32 27.46
CA GLU A 231 -0.73 -5.80 27.49
C GLU A 231 -0.78 -4.27 27.43
N LEU A 232 0.08 -3.58 28.18
CA LEU A 232 0.20 -2.12 28.13
C LEU A 232 0.61 -1.64 26.72
N LEU A 233 1.59 -2.30 26.10
CA LEU A 233 2.00 -1.99 24.73
C LEU A 233 0.87 -2.27 23.74
N ALA A 234 0.20 -3.41 23.86
CA ALA A 234 -0.91 -3.78 23.00
C ALA A 234 -2.06 -2.78 23.09
N THR A 235 -2.49 -2.42 24.31
CA THR A 235 -3.56 -1.44 24.53
C THR A 235 -3.17 -0.03 24.09
N SER A 236 -1.90 0.37 24.27
CA SER A 236 -1.41 1.68 23.81
C SER A 236 -1.38 1.79 22.28
N VAL A 237 -0.85 0.78 21.59
CA VAL A 237 -0.78 0.77 20.13
C VAL A 237 -2.17 0.57 19.50
N ASN A 238 -3.07 -0.16 20.17
CA ASN A 238 -4.45 -0.38 19.72
C ASN A 238 -5.45 0.67 20.27
N SER A 239 -4.96 1.77 20.84
CA SER A 239 -5.81 2.89 21.28
C SER A 239 -6.10 3.83 20.12
N LEU A 240 -7.33 4.34 20.02
CA LEU A 240 -7.66 5.39 19.04
C LEU A 240 -6.87 6.68 19.25
N ALA A 241 -6.59 7.04 20.51
CA ALA A 241 -5.89 8.28 20.84
C ALA A 241 -4.37 8.17 20.64
N LEU A 242 -3.76 7.08 21.13
CA LEU A 242 -2.29 6.91 21.08
C LEU A 242 -1.80 6.09 19.90
N GLY A 243 -2.58 5.11 19.44
CA GLY A 243 -2.18 4.18 18.39
C GLY A 243 -1.70 4.87 17.12
N PRO A 244 -2.51 5.75 16.50
CA PRO A 244 -2.09 6.46 15.29
C PRO A 244 -0.82 7.28 15.48
N VAL A 245 -0.62 7.89 16.66
CA VAL A 245 0.57 8.69 16.98
C VAL A 245 1.81 7.79 17.10
N ILE A 246 1.70 6.69 17.84
CA ILE A 246 2.80 5.73 18.04
C ILE A 246 3.20 5.10 16.71
N VAL A 247 2.22 4.65 15.92
CA VAL A 247 2.46 3.98 14.64
C VAL A 247 3.02 4.96 13.60
N ALA A 248 2.54 6.20 13.55
CA ALA A 248 3.12 7.23 12.70
C ALA A 248 4.58 7.55 13.07
N GLY A 249 4.88 7.68 14.36
CA GLY A 249 6.25 7.87 14.84
C GLY A 249 7.17 6.70 14.45
N PHE A 250 6.69 5.47 14.63
CA PHE A 250 7.39 4.26 14.20
C PHE A 250 7.62 4.22 12.68
N ALA A 251 6.60 4.57 11.89
CA ALA A 251 6.68 4.61 10.44
C ALA A 251 7.70 5.64 9.95
N VAL A 252 7.70 6.86 10.51
CA VAL A 252 8.68 7.91 10.18
C VAL A 252 10.10 7.47 10.54
N LEU A 253 10.29 6.87 11.72
CA LEU A 253 11.59 6.35 12.13
C LEU A 253 12.06 5.26 11.16
N SER A 254 11.18 4.31 10.83
CA SER A 254 11.47 3.22 9.90
C SER A 254 11.82 3.76 8.51
N ASN A 255 11.06 4.71 7.98
CA ASN A 255 11.35 5.38 6.70
C ASN A 255 12.75 6.01 6.72
N ARG A 256 13.09 6.73 7.79
CA ARG A 256 14.40 7.38 7.94
C ARG A 256 15.54 6.37 8.05
N VAL A 257 15.35 5.26 8.75
CA VAL A 257 16.37 4.21 8.89
C VAL A 257 16.57 3.47 7.57
N LEU A 258 15.48 3.00 6.94
CA LEU A 258 15.53 2.20 5.71
C LEU A 258 16.08 2.97 4.51
N THR A 259 15.95 4.30 4.52
CA THR A 259 16.43 5.16 3.43
C THR A 259 17.86 5.69 3.63
N ARG A 260 18.53 5.28 4.73
CA ARG A 260 19.94 5.61 4.99
C ARG A 260 20.85 5.11 3.86
N PRO A 261 21.88 5.88 3.47
CA PRO A 261 22.83 5.47 2.44
C PRO A 261 23.55 4.17 2.80
N GLU A 262 23.76 3.90 4.10
CA GLU A 262 24.40 2.67 4.57
C GLU A 262 23.62 1.40 4.19
N ILE A 263 22.29 1.48 4.09
CA ILE A 263 21.42 0.38 3.66
C ILE A 263 21.27 0.38 2.13
N ARG A 264 21.01 1.55 1.54
CA ARG A 264 20.84 1.70 0.08
C ARG A 264 22.07 1.39 -0.75
N SER A 265 23.26 1.42 -0.16
CA SER A 265 24.52 1.08 -0.84
C SER A 265 24.65 -0.42 -1.16
N LEU A 266 23.71 -1.26 -0.70
CA LEU A 266 23.78 -2.70 -0.94
C LEU A 266 23.17 -3.05 -2.30
N PRO A 267 23.91 -3.75 -3.19
CA PRO A 267 23.46 -4.03 -4.55
C PRO A 267 22.16 -4.85 -4.59
N VAL A 268 21.97 -5.75 -3.62
CA VAL A 268 20.77 -6.59 -3.49
C VAL A 268 19.52 -5.76 -3.12
N VAL A 269 19.72 -4.64 -2.43
CA VAL A 269 18.63 -3.87 -1.82
C VAL A 269 18.42 -2.52 -2.52
N HIS A 270 19.38 -2.08 -3.33
CA HIS A 270 19.33 -0.82 -4.08
C HIS A 270 18.12 -0.72 -5.01
N HIS A 271 17.70 -1.84 -5.60
CA HIS A 271 16.55 -1.90 -6.51
C HIS A 271 15.24 -2.22 -5.78
N ALA A 272 15.30 -2.70 -4.53
CA ALA A 272 14.14 -3.12 -3.75
C ALA A 272 13.67 -2.07 -2.73
N LEU A 273 14.55 -1.16 -2.30
CA LEU A 273 14.18 -0.12 -1.34
C LEU A 273 13.56 1.08 -2.04
N PRO A 274 12.34 1.49 -1.65
CA PRO A 274 11.66 2.63 -2.25
C PRO A 274 12.46 3.91 -2.05
N HIS A 275 12.21 4.90 -2.91
CA HIS A 275 12.65 6.27 -2.69
C HIS A 275 12.08 6.79 -1.36
N ARG A 276 12.75 7.77 -0.74
CA ARG A 276 12.30 8.23 0.58
C ARG A 276 11.00 8.98 0.38
N ASP A 277 9.90 8.42 0.90
CA ASP A 277 8.63 9.12 0.93
C ASP A 277 8.74 10.34 1.87
N PRO A 278 8.09 11.47 1.53
CA PRO A 278 8.02 12.61 2.43
C PRO A 278 7.42 12.21 3.78
N ASP A 279 7.97 12.73 4.88
CA ASP A 279 7.50 12.38 6.23
C ASP A 279 5.99 12.64 6.40
N SER A 280 5.43 13.65 5.72
CA SER A 280 3.98 13.90 5.69
C SER A 280 3.17 12.75 5.10
N VAL A 281 3.62 12.17 3.99
CA VAL A 281 2.96 11.03 3.34
C VAL A 281 3.01 9.80 4.24
N VAL A 282 4.17 9.55 4.87
CA VAL A 282 4.35 8.45 5.82
C VAL A 282 3.40 8.58 7.00
N VAL A 283 3.34 9.77 7.61
CA VAL A 283 2.46 10.04 8.76
C VAL A 283 0.99 9.86 8.37
N VAL A 284 0.53 10.51 7.30
CA VAL A 284 -0.88 10.44 6.88
C VAL A 284 -1.27 9.01 6.54
N SER A 285 -0.41 8.28 5.83
CA SER A 285 -0.66 6.89 5.46
C SER A 285 -0.71 5.96 6.68
N ALA A 286 0.26 6.08 7.60
CA ALA A 286 0.30 5.28 8.81
C ALA A 286 -0.91 5.55 9.72
N VAL A 287 -1.25 6.82 9.92
CA VAL A 287 -2.45 7.23 10.69
C VAL A 287 -3.70 6.66 10.04
N PHE A 288 -3.86 6.82 8.73
CA PHE A 288 -5.01 6.29 8.00
C PHE A 288 -5.15 4.78 8.14
N GLY A 289 -4.06 4.03 7.95
CA GLY A 289 -4.05 2.57 8.09
C GLY A 289 -4.36 2.11 9.50
N THR A 290 -3.82 2.78 10.53
CA THR A 290 -4.12 2.46 11.93
C THR A 290 -5.57 2.76 12.29
N VAL A 291 -6.10 3.94 11.92
CA VAL A 291 -7.51 4.29 12.18
C VAL A 291 -8.44 3.32 11.47
N PHE A 292 -8.17 3.01 10.19
CA PHE A 292 -8.92 2.01 9.43
C PHE A 292 -8.97 0.66 10.17
N TYR A 293 -7.82 0.16 10.62
CA TYR A 293 -7.75 -1.10 11.35
C TYR A 293 -8.56 -1.06 12.65
N LEU A 294 -8.44 0.01 13.44
CA LEU A 294 -9.15 0.13 14.71
C LEU A 294 -10.67 0.22 14.53
N VAL A 295 -11.13 0.98 13.53
CA VAL A 295 -12.55 1.05 13.16
C VAL A 295 -13.04 -0.31 12.68
N PHE A 296 -12.25 -1.02 11.88
CA PHE A 296 -12.58 -2.35 11.40
C PHE A 296 -12.70 -3.37 12.54
N VAL A 297 -11.75 -3.36 13.48
CA VAL A 297 -11.80 -4.20 14.69
C VAL A 297 -13.04 -3.88 15.51
N PHE A 298 -13.37 -2.60 15.70
CA PHE A 298 -14.59 -2.20 16.39
C PHE A 298 -15.85 -2.69 15.68
N ALA A 299 -15.94 -2.57 14.35
CA ALA A 299 -17.07 -3.07 13.58
C ALA A 299 -17.24 -4.59 13.72
N MET A 300 -16.13 -5.34 13.80
CA MET A 300 -16.14 -6.80 13.93
C MET A 300 -16.40 -7.30 15.36
N THR A 301 -15.98 -6.55 16.38
CA THR A 301 -15.94 -7.05 17.77
C THR A 301 -16.82 -6.26 18.74
N GLY A 302 -17.27 -5.06 18.35
CA GLY A 302 -17.99 -4.12 19.22
C GLY A 302 -17.13 -3.45 20.29
N ALA A 303 -15.82 -3.74 20.34
CA ALA A 303 -14.90 -3.23 21.36
C ALA A 303 -13.83 -2.32 20.75
N ILE A 304 -13.55 -1.20 21.42
CA ILE A 304 -12.45 -0.30 21.06
C ILE A 304 -11.79 0.26 22.31
N VAL A 305 -10.46 0.34 22.29
CA VAL A 305 -9.71 1.02 23.35
C VAL A 305 -9.67 2.51 23.00
N GLY A 306 -10.48 3.32 23.69
CA GLY A 306 -10.47 4.76 23.48
C GLY A 306 -9.16 5.40 23.94
N VAL A 307 -8.82 5.21 25.22
CA VAL A 307 -7.61 5.70 25.89
C VAL A 307 -6.95 4.51 26.60
N PRO A 308 -5.61 4.37 26.57
CA PRO A 308 -4.96 3.27 27.29
C PRO A 308 -5.19 3.39 28.80
N PRO A 309 -5.20 2.27 29.54
CA PRO A 309 -5.30 2.32 30.99
C PRO A 309 -4.11 3.10 31.58
N SER A 310 -4.39 3.98 32.55
CA SER A 310 -3.33 4.65 33.31
C SER A 310 -2.52 3.61 34.08
N ILE A 311 -1.18 3.73 34.04
CA ILE A 311 -0.29 2.92 34.87
C ILE A 311 -0.60 3.26 36.34
N GLY A 312 -1.26 2.34 37.02
CA GLY A 312 -1.54 2.38 38.47
C GLY A 312 -0.54 1.56 39.24
#